data_AF-A0A1Q3SWW1-F1
#
_entry.id   AF-A0A1Q3SWW1-F1
#
_cell.length_a   1.000
_cell.length_b   1.000
_cell.length_c   1.000
_cell.angle_alpha   90.00
_cell.angle_beta   90.00
_cell.angle_gamma   90.00
#
_symmetry.space_group_name_H-M   'P 1'
#
loop_
_entity.id
_entity.type
_entity.pdbx_description
1 polymer ?
#
loop_
_entity_poly.entity_id
_entity_poly.type
_entity_poly.pdbx_seq_one_letter_code
_entity_poly.pdbx_strand_id
1 'polypeptide(L)'
;MDFLVKFLAGCGVAIPCGIKPYLPLVVISVVGLGGKLPLSAPYNFLGTVGALVVLAVLVGVDIFADKFPQIEKLYTYANYVIRPLAGAIAFAAIVPPTAIDSGISFLLGLVLAELTFLVKNMLRPAIAASSRTASVFEPLISTGENIISVALAVLTVLAGVVGGILSILVLLGMVALVFSLRRRTPAGIATTLK
;
A
#
# COMPACT_ATOMS: atom_id res chain seq x y z
N MET A 1 12.22 22.93 6.40
CA MET A 1 10.80 22.48 6.48
C MET A 1 10.41 21.62 5.28
N ASP A 2 10.95 21.91 4.10
CA ASP A 2 10.67 21.19 2.83
C ASP A 2 10.95 19.69 2.86
N PHE A 3 12.02 19.27 3.55
CA PHE A 3 12.36 17.85 3.69
C PHE A 3 11.22 17.07 4.36
N LEU A 4 10.74 17.54 5.52
CA LEU A 4 9.72 16.84 6.30
C LEU A 4 8.42 16.71 5.51
N VAL A 5 8.02 17.78 4.79
CA VAL A 5 6.81 17.78 3.95
C VAL A 5 6.94 16.75 2.83
N LYS A 6 8.06 16.73 2.11
CA LYS A 6 8.31 15.79 1.01
C LYS A 6 8.40 14.35 1.51
N PHE A 7 9.10 14.12 2.62
CA PHE A 7 9.21 12.81 3.25
C PHE A 7 7.84 12.27 3.66
N LEU A 8 7.03 13.08 4.36
CA LEU A 8 5.67 12.67 4.75
C LEU A 8 4.77 12.44 3.53
N ALA A 9 4.86 13.26 2.49
CA ALA A 9 4.13 13.04 1.24
C ALA A 9 4.57 11.73 0.55
N GLY A 10 5.87 11.43 0.53
CA GLY A 10 6.40 10.16 0.05
C GLY A 10 5.83 8.96 0.84
N CYS A 11 5.85 9.03 2.17
CA CYS A 11 5.25 8.00 3.03
C CYS A 11 3.75 7.81 2.73
N GLY A 12 3.03 8.92 2.54
CA GLY A 12 1.58 8.92 2.31
C GLY A 12 1.15 8.24 1.02
N VAL A 13 2.01 8.21 -0.01
CA VAL A 13 1.74 7.46 -1.24
C VAL A 13 2.33 6.04 -1.22
N ALA A 14 3.45 5.82 -0.52
CA ALA A 14 4.12 4.52 -0.48
C ALA A 14 3.38 3.49 0.36
N ILE A 15 2.90 3.88 1.55
CA ILE A 15 2.16 2.99 2.47
C ILE A 15 0.91 2.39 1.80
N PRO A 16 0.00 3.17 1.18
CA PRO A 16 -1.16 2.58 0.52
C PRO A 16 -0.80 1.68 -0.67
N CYS A 17 0.39 1.81 -1.29
CA CYS A 17 0.85 0.86 -2.31
C CYS A 17 1.02 -0.56 -1.75
N GLY A 18 1.36 -0.68 -0.46
CA GLY A 18 1.40 -1.96 0.23
C GLY A 18 0.02 -2.59 0.45
N ILE A 19 -1.05 -1.78 0.51
CA ILE A 19 -2.44 -2.25 0.61
C ILE A 19 -3.01 -2.57 -0.78
N LYS A 20 -2.76 -1.72 -1.77
CA LYS A 20 -3.10 -1.91 -3.19
C LYS A 20 -2.03 -1.23 -4.08
N PRO A 21 -1.27 -1.97 -4.91
CA PRO A 21 -0.07 -1.42 -5.58
C PRO A 21 -0.39 -0.35 -6.62
N TYR A 22 -1.42 -0.56 -7.44
CA TYR A 22 -1.63 0.28 -8.62
C TYR A 22 -2.54 1.48 -8.36
N LEU A 23 -3.48 1.38 -7.42
CA LEU A 23 -4.46 2.46 -7.15
C LEU A 23 -3.78 3.78 -6.73
N PRO A 24 -2.80 3.80 -5.81
CA PRO A 24 -2.06 5.03 -5.49
C PRO A 24 -1.27 5.57 -6.69
N LEU A 25 -0.68 4.69 -7.50
CA LEU A 25 0.03 5.10 -8.73
C LEU A 25 -0.92 5.70 -9.77
N VAL A 26 -2.17 5.19 -9.89
CA VAL A 26 -3.20 5.81 -10.73
C VAL A 26 -3.51 7.22 -10.23
N VAL A 27 -3.68 7.41 -8.91
CA VAL A 27 -3.91 8.74 -8.34
C VAL A 27 -2.75 9.69 -8.65
N ILE A 28 -1.51 9.24 -8.46
CA ILE A 28 -0.30 10.02 -8.84
C ILE A 28 -0.32 10.36 -10.33
N SER A 29 -0.64 9.39 -11.19
CA SER A 29 -0.63 9.56 -12.65
C SER A 29 -1.70 10.55 -13.12
N VAL A 30 -2.91 10.48 -12.58
CA VAL A 30 -4.01 11.42 -12.90
C VAL A 30 -3.64 12.84 -12.50
N VAL A 31 -3.11 13.05 -11.30
CA VAL A 31 -2.75 14.40 -10.85
C VAL A 31 -1.49 14.91 -11.57
N GLY A 32 -0.54 14.03 -11.85
CA GLY A 32 0.65 14.31 -12.65
C GLY A 32 0.31 14.75 -14.08
N LEU A 33 -0.66 14.09 -14.71
CA LEU A 33 -1.19 14.47 -16.03
C LEU A 33 -1.78 15.88 -16.06
N GLY A 34 -2.39 16.30 -14.96
CA GLY A 34 -2.92 17.66 -14.81
C GLY A 34 -1.85 18.73 -14.59
N GLY A 35 -0.56 18.37 -14.52
CA GLY A 35 0.55 19.29 -14.27
C GLY A 35 0.60 19.87 -12.85
N LYS A 36 -0.28 19.41 -11.96
CA LYS A 36 -0.42 19.94 -10.58
C LYS A 36 0.55 19.30 -9.59
N LEU A 37 1.11 18.15 -9.94
CA LEU A 37 2.04 17.39 -9.11
C LEU A 37 3.39 17.27 -9.83
N PRO A 38 4.44 17.98 -9.40
CA PRO A 38 5.76 17.84 -9.99
C PRO A 38 6.33 16.46 -9.64
N LEU A 39 6.54 15.64 -10.66
CA LEU A 39 7.09 14.29 -10.52
C LEU A 39 8.60 14.31 -10.77
N SER A 40 9.34 13.63 -9.90
CA SER A 40 10.80 13.55 -9.99
C SER A 40 11.25 12.59 -11.07
N ALA A 41 12.29 12.95 -11.82
CA ALA A 41 12.92 12.03 -12.78
C ALA A 41 13.59 10.86 -12.04
N PRO A 42 13.59 9.63 -12.60
CA PRO A 42 13.03 9.23 -13.90
C PRO A 42 11.53 8.87 -13.86
N TYR A 43 10.83 9.08 -12.75
CA TYR A 43 9.44 8.66 -12.54
C TYR A 43 8.38 9.64 -13.08
N ASN A 44 8.82 10.70 -13.76
CA ASN A 44 7.96 11.66 -14.44
C ASN A 44 7.10 11.03 -15.55
N PHE A 45 7.45 9.83 -16.04
CA PHE A 45 6.61 9.06 -16.96
C PHE A 45 5.22 8.73 -16.39
N LEU A 46 5.06 8.70 -15.05
CA LEU A 46 3.75 8.49 -14.42
C LEU A 46 2.74 9.58 -14.82
N GLY A 47 3.21 10.79 -15.12
CA GLY A 47 2.36 11.89 -15.60
C GLY A 47 1.95 11.78 -17.07
N THR A 48 1.98 10.58 -17.68
CA THR A 48 1.63 10.37 -19.09
C THR A 48 0.34 9.55 -19.25
N VAL A 49 -0.35 9.74 -20.38
CA VAL A 49 -1.59 8.99 -20.67
C VAL A 49 -1.29 7.50 -20.80
N GLY A 50 -0.12 7.15 -21.37
CA GLY A 50 0.32 5.76 -21.47
C GLY A 50 0.46 5.09 -20.11
N ALA A 51 1.12 5.73 -19.15
CA ALA A 51 1.26 5.19 -17.79
C ALA A 51 -0.11 5.01 -17.12
N LEU A 52 -1.00 6.00 -17.24
CA LEU A 52 -2.35 5.93 -16.69
C LEU A 52 -3.15 4.74 -17.25
N VAL A 53 -3.12 4.54 -18.58
CA VAL A 53 -3.83 3.42 -19.23
C VAL A 53 -3.30 2.08 -18.75
N VAL A 54 -1.97 1.91 -18.70
CA VAL A 54 -1.34 0.67 -18.20
C VAL A 54 -1.73 0.41 -16.75
N LEU A 55 -1.64 1.42 -15.88
CA LEU A 55 -2.02 1.29 -14.48
C LEU A 55 -3.51 1.00 -14.31
N ALA A 56 -4.39 1.59 -15.11
CA ALA A 56 -5.82 1.30 -15.08
C ALA A 56 -6.12 -0.16 -15.46
N VAL A 57 -5.43 -0.70 -16.47
CA VAL A 57 -5.52 -2.13 -16.81
C VAL A 57 -5.04 -3.00 -15.65
N LEU A 58 -3.90 -2.66 -15.04
CA LEU A 58 -3.36 -3.38 -13.88
C LEU A 58 -4.30 -3.33 -12.66
N VAL A 59 -4.98 -2.21 -12.42
CA VAL A 59 -6.07 -2.12 -11.44
C VAL A 59 -7.21 -3.07 -11.78
N GLY A 60 -7.61 -3.14 -13.05
CA GLY A 60 -8.62 -4.11 -13.51
C GLY A 60 -8.22 -5.55 -13.23
N VAL A 61 -6.95 -5.90 -13.47
CA VAL A 61 -6.39 -7.23 -13.16
C VAL A 61 -6.38 -7.48 -11.65
N ASP A 62 -5.99 -6.51 -10.83
CA ASP A 62 -5.99 -6.61 -9.36
C ASP A 62 -7.40 -6.87 -8.81
N ILE A 63 -8.38 -6.06 -9.24
CA ILE A 63 -9.79 -6.21 -8.86
C ILE A 63 -10.37 -7.54 -9.33
N PHE A 64 -9.97 -8.00 -10.52
CA PHE A 64 -10.39 -9.31 -11.03
C PHE A 64 -9.81 -10.44 -10.18
N ALA A 65 -8.51 -10.39 -9.88
CA ALA A 65 -7.84 -11.42 -9.07
C ALA A 65 -8.49 -11.56 -7.68
N ASP A 66 -8.86 -10.45 -7.04
CA ASP A 66 -9.53 -10.46 -5.73
C ASP A 66 -10.90 -11.16 -5.70
N LYS A 67 -11.58 -11.26 -6.85
CA LYS A 67 -12.90 -11.90 -6.92
C LYS A 67 -12.81 -13.42 -6.93
N PHE A 68 -11.66 -13.98 -7.27
CA PHE A 68 -11.46 -15.42 -7.43
C PHE A 68 -10.37 -15.93 -6.48
N PRO A 69 -10.72 -16.64 -5.39
CA PRO A 69 -9.76 -17.05 -4.36
C PRO A 69 -8.57 -17.87 -4.86
N GLN A 70 -8.75 -18.64 -5.93
CA GLN A 70 -7.68 -19.44 -6.54
C GLN A 70 -6.66 -18.55 -7.26
N ILE A 71 -7.15 -17.52 -7.96
CA ILE A 71 -6.32 -16.54 -8.67
C ILE A 71 -5.62 -15.63 -7.68
N GLU A 72 -6.34 -15.18 -6.66
CA GLU A 72 -5.80 -14.33 -5.59
C GLU A 72 -4.56 -14.94 -4.92
N LYS A 73 -4.62 -16.24 -4.59
CA LYS A 73 -3.47 -16.95 -3.99
C LYS A 73 -2.24 -16.91 -4.90
N LEU A 74 -2.41 -17.18 -6.19
CA LEU A 74 -1.30 -17.12 -7.15
C LEU A 74 -0.78 -15.69 -7.32
N TYR A 75 -1.71 -14.75 -7.44
CA TYR A 75 -1.42 -13.34 -7.64
C TYR A 75 -0.72 -12.72 -6.42
N THR A 76 -0.96 -13.25 -5.22
CA THR A 76 -0.24 -12.87 -3.99
C THR A 76 1.26 -13.13 -4.10
N TYR A 77 1.71 -14.18 -4.79
CA TYR A 77 3.14 -14.42 -5.03
C TYR A 77 3.79 -13.33 -5.87
N ALA A 78 3.11 -12.90 -6.95
CA ALA A 78 3.60 -11.78 -7.77
C ALA A 78 3.67 -10.47 -6.96
N ASN A 79 2.72 -10.27 -6.04
CA ASN A 79 2.64 -9.09 -5.20
C ASN A 79 3.79 -8.93 -4.20
N TYR A 80 4.53 -9.99 -3.86
CA TYR A 80 5.77 -9.86 -3.09
C TYR A 80 6.85 -9.05 -3.81
N VAL A 81 6.78 -8.94 -5.15
CA VAL A 81 7.70 -8.12 -5.94
C VAL A 81 7.02 -6.82 -6.37
N ILE A 82 5.76 -6.90 -6.81
CA ILE A 82 5.04 -5.76 -7.38
C ILE A 82 4.78 -4.67 -6.34
N ARG A 83 4.34 -5.02 -5.13
CA ARG A 83 3.96 -4.02 -4.11
C ARG A 83 5.16 -3.23 -3.58
N PRO A 84 6.29 -3.86 -3.23
CA PRO A 84 7.48 -3.10 -2.84
C PRO A 84 7.94 -2.17 -3.97
N LEU A 85 7.97 -2.63 -5.22
CA LEU A 85 8.34 -1.79 -6.36
C LEU A 85 7.36 -0.63 -6.59
N ALA A 86 6.06 -0.87 -6.43
CA ALA A 86 5.06 0.20 -6.54
C ALA A 86 5.26 1.29 -5.49
N GLY A 87 5.52 0.90 -4.23
CA GLY A 87 5.85 1.84 -3.16
C GLY A 87 7.14 2.60 -3.41
N ALA A 88 8.16 1.92 -3.91
CA ALA A 88 9.46 2.50 -4.26
C ALA A 88 9.32 3.59 -5.33
N ILE A 89 8.60 3.26 -6.41
CA ILE A 89 8.29 4.18 -7.51
C ILE A 89 7.44 5.36 -7.00
N ALA A 90 6.40 5.10 -6.21
CA ALA A 90 5.52 6.13 -5.68
C ALA A 90 6.28 7.13 -4.80
N PHE A 91 7.10 6.64 -3.86
CA PHE A 91 7.88 7.49 -2.97
C PHE A 91 8.89 8.33 -3.76
N ALA A 92 9.68 7.69 -4.63
CA ALA A 92 10.73 8.36 -5.39
C ALA A 92 10.18 9.32 -6.46
N ALA A 93 8.92 9.14 -6.91
CA ALA A 93 8.25 10.10 -7.76
C ALA A 93 7.92 11.40 -7.03
N ILE A 94 7.53 11.33 -5.76
CA ILE A 94 7.15 12.49 -4.93
C ILE A 94 8.35 13.18 -4.29
N VAL A 95 9.37 12.41 -3.91
CA VAL A 95 10.55 12.92 -3.20
C VAL A 95 11.69 13.17 -4.19
N PRO A 96 12.04 14.44 -4.46
CA PRO A 96 13.09 14.76 -5.42
C PRO A 96 14.48 14.43 -4.88
N PRO A 97 15.46 14.18 -5.79
CA PRO A 97 16.85 13.91 -5.43
C PRO A 97 17.50 15.02 -4.57
N THR A 98 16.99 16.25 -4.68
CA THR A 98 17.45 17.40 -3.91
C THR A 98 17.03 17.36 -2.43
N ALA A 99 16.03 16.54 -2.09
CA ALA A 99 15.61 16.34 -0.70
C ALA A 99 16.29 15.11 -0.08
N ILE A 100 16.36 14.00 -0.82
CA ILE A 100 16.97 12.74 -0.41
C ILE A 100 17.56 12.08 -1.65
N ASP A 101 18.70 11.40 -1.51
CA ASP A 101 19.25 10.55 -2.57
C ASP A 101 18.18 9.64 -3.20
N SER A 102 18.24 9.46 -4.52
CA SER A 102 17.22 8.70 -5.26
C SER A 102 17.18 7.23 -4.88
N GLY A 103 18.34 6.62 -4.60
CA GLY A 103 18.42 5.23 -4.15
C GLY A 103 17.80 5.06 -2.77
N ILE A 104 18.08 5.98 -1.85
CA ILE A 104 17.48 5.98 -0.52
C ILE A 104 15.96 6.20 -0.61
N SER A 105 15.49 7.14 -1.42
CA SER A 105 14.05 7.39 -1.63
C SER A 105 13.33 6.15 -2.15
N PHE A 106 13.94 5.47 -3.12
CA PHE A 106 13.43 4.22 -3.66
C PHE A 106 13.35 3.13 -2.59
N LEU A 107 14.42 2.92 -1.82
CA LEU A 107 14.47 1.93 -0.74
C LEU A 107 13.46 2.22 0.36
N LEU A 108 13.27 3.49 0.74
CA LEU A 108 12.27 3.87 1.74
C LEU A 108 10.85 3.53 1.27
N GLY A 109 10.51 3.88 0.04
CA GLY A 109 9.22 3.53 -0.55
C GLY A 109 9.00 2.01 -0.63
N LEU A 110 10.06 1.27 -0.99
CA LEU A 110 10.08 -0.19 -1.05
C LEU A 110 9.72 -0.80 0.32
N VAL A 111 10.47 -0.41 1.34
CA VAL A 111 10.31 -0.92 2.71
C VAL A 111 8.94 -0.57 3.27
N LEU A 112 8.46 0.66 3.07
CA LEU A 112 7.15 1.08 3.59
C LEU A 112 5.99 0.28 2.98
N ALA A 113 6.02 0.07 1.66
CA ALA A 113 4.99 -0.74 0.99
C ALA A 113 5.08 -2.21 1.39
N GLU A 114 6.29 -2.78 1.47
CA GLU A 114 6.48 -4.18 1.88
C GLU A 114 6.01 -4.41 3.32
N LEU A 115 6.39 -3.55 4.26
CA LEU A 115 5.93 -3.62 5.65
C LEU A 115 4.41 -3.61 5.72
N THR A 116 3.75 -2.72 4.97
CA THR A 116 2.30 -2.61 4.95
C THR A 116 1.65 -3.89 4.38
N PHE A 117 2.21 -4.45 3.32
CA PHE A 117 1.74 -5.72 2.73
C PHE A 117 1.90 -6.91 3.68
N LEU A 118 3.05 -7.01 4.36
CA LEU A 118 3.29 -8.07 5.35
C LEU A 118 2.31 -7.98 6.52
N VAL A 119 2.09 -6.78 7.05
CA VAL A 119 1.14 -6.56 8.16
C VAL A 119 -0.29 -6.92 7.72
N LYS A 120 -0.70 -6.52 6.51
CA LYS A 120 -1.99 -6.94 5.92
C LYS A 120 -2.11 -8.46 5.86
N ASN A 121 -1.10 -9.16 5.35
CA ASN A 121 -1.12 -10.61 5.24
C ASN A 121 -1.17 -11.31 6.61
N MET A 122 -0.57 -10.71 7.65
CA MET A 122 -0.68 -11.22 9.02
C MET A 122 -2.08 -11.06 9.63
N LEU A 123 -2.85 -10.07 9.19
CA LEU A 123 -4.21 -9.83 9.68
C LEU A 123 -5.26 -10.76 9.03
N ARG A 124 -5.02 -11.22 7.79
CA ARG A 124 -5.96 -12.07 7.03
C ARG A 124 -6.43 -13.33 7.78
N PRO A 125 -5.56 -14.15 8.40
CA PRO A 125 -6.01 -15.33 9.13
C PRO A 125 -6.89 -15.01 10.34
N ALA A 126 -6.61 -13.89 11.04
CA ALA A 126 -7.38 -13.49 12.22
C ALA A 126 -8.79 -12.99 11.85
N ILE A 127 -8.91 -12.28 10.72
CA ILE A 127 -10.20 -11.85 10.18
C ILE A 127 -11.00 -13.08 9.72
N ALA A 128 -10.31 -14.05 9.09
CA ALA A 128 -10.94 -15.28 8.65
C ALA A 128 -11.42 -16.15 9.83
N ALA A 129 -10.63 -16.28 10.90
CA ALA A 129 -11.02 -17.03 12.09
C ALA A 129 -12.21 -16.41 12.84
N SER A 130 -12.40 -15.09 12.73
CA SER A 130 -13.49 -14.37 13.43
C SER A 130 -14.85 -14.50 12.73
N SER A 131 -14.91 -15.04 11.51
CA SER A 131 -16.15 -15.14 10.74
C SER A 131 -16.33 -16.55 10.17
N ARG A 132 -17.44 -17.23 10.54
CA ARG A 132 -17.83 -18.54 9.94
C ARG A 132 -18.02 -18.49 8.41
N THR A 133 -18.03 -17.30 7.84
CA THR A 133 -18.25 -16.95 6.42
C THR A 133 -17.09 -16.13 5.82
N ALA A 134 -15.88 -16.19 6.39
CA ALA A 134 -14.71 -15.43 5.97
C ALA A 134 -14.48 -15.35 4.45
N SER A 135 -14.62 -16.47 3.75
CA SER A 135 -14.44 -16.55 2.30
C SER A 135 -15.49 -15.75 1.51
N VAL A 136 -16.68 -15.53 2.06
CA VAL A 136 -17.77 -14.77 1.44
C VAL A 136 -17.53 -13.26 1.54
N PHE A 137 -16.82 -12.82 2.58
CA PHE A 137 -16.54 -11.40 2.83
C PHE A 137 -15.21 -10.91 2.25
N GLU A 138 -14.35 -11.79 1.73
CA GLU A 138 -13.07 -11.41 1.12
C GLU A 138 -13.22 -10.32 0.02
N PRO A 139 -14.22 -10.38 -0.89
CA PRO A 139 -14.41 -9.33 -1.88
C PRO A 139 -14.80 -7.97 -1.26
N LEU A 140 -15.55 -7.99 -0.16
CA LEU A 140 -15.94 -6.76 0.57
C LEU A 140 -14.74 -6.16 1.31
N ILE A 141 -13.90 -7.00 1.91
CA ILE A 141 -12.65 -6.57 2.56
C ILE A 141 -11.72 -5.93 1.52
N SER A 142 -11.50 -6.59 0.38
CA SER A 142 -10.68 -6.04 -0.70
C SER A 142 -11.25 -4.73 -1.26
N THR A 143 -12.58 -4.62 -1.35
CA THR A 143 -13.21 -3.36 -1.76
C THR A 143 -12.95 -2.24 -0.75
N GLY A 144 -13.00 -2.54 0.55
CA GLY A 144 -12.61 -1.60 1.59
C GLY A 144 -11.14 -1.17 1.47
N GLU A 145 -10.24 -2.11 1.19
CA GLU A 145 -8.83 -1.83 0.92
C GLU A 145 -8.62 -0.93 -0.29
N ASN A 146 -9.40 -1.12 -1.37
CA ASN A 146 -9.38 -0.24 -2.55
C ASN A 146 -9.75 1.20 -2.17
N ILE A 147 -10.85 1.37 -1.43
CA ILE A 147 -11.33 2.68 -0.98
C ILE A 147 -10.29 3.36 -0.10
N ILE A 148 -9.75 2.65 0.90
CA ILE A 148 -8.73 3.18 1.81
C ILE A 148 -7.47 3.58 1.04
N SER A 149 -6.99 2.74 0.11
CA SER A 149 -5.78 3.02 -0.66
C SER A 149 -5.92 4.26 -1.54
N VAL A 150 -7.06 4.39 -2.22
CA VAL A 150 -7.38 5.59 -3.02
C VAL A 150 -7.52 6.81 -2.12
N ALA A 151 -8.26 6.70 -1.02
CA ALA A 151 -8.49 7.82 -0.11
C ALA A 151 -7.18 8.35 0.47
N LEU A 152 -6.29 7.47 0.96
CA LEU A 152 -4.97 7.85 1.48
C LEU A 152 -4.10 8.50 0.40
N ALA A 153 -4.08 7.94 -0.81
CA ALA A 153 -3.31 8.50 -1.92
C ALA A 153 -3.84 9.89 -2.34
N VAL A 154 -5.16 10.05 -2.47
CA VAL A 154 -5.80 11.33 -2.81
C VAL A 154 -5.53 12.37 -1.72
N LEU A 155 -5.73 12.01 -0.44
CA LEU A 155 -5.44 12.90 0.69
C LEU A 155 -3.96 13.31 0.73
N THR A 156 -3.05 12.40 0.39
CA THR A 156 -1.62 12.71 0.34
C THR A 156 -1.30 13.65 -0.80
N VAL A 157 -1.85 13.44 -1.99
CA VAL A 157 -1.59 14.32 -3.13
C VAL A 157 -2.21 15.72 -2.93
N LEU A 158 -3.38 15.81 -2.29
CA LEU A 158 -4.07 17.08 -2.06
C LEU A 158 -3.58 17.85 -0.83
N ALA A 159 -3.24 17.14 0.25
CA ALA A 159 -2.94 17.74 1.55
C ALA A 159 -1.54 17.37 2.09
N GLY A 160 -0.69 16.72 1.30
CA GLY A 160 0.72 16.42 1.57
C GLY A 160 0.95 15.78 2.94
N VAL A 161 1.29 16.63 3.91
CA VAL A 161 1.55 16.29 5.31
C VAL A 161 0.39 15.51 5.94
N VAL A 162 -0.86 15.93 5.74
CA VAL A 162 -2.01 15.31 6.39
C VAL A 162 -2.20 13.87 5.91
N GLY A 163 -2.15 13.63 4.59
CA GLY A 163 -2.24 12.28 4.03
C GLY A 163 -1.05 11.39 4.42
N GLY A 164 0.14 11.98 4.50
CA GLY A 164 1.34 11.31 5.03
C GLY A 164 1.16 10.80 6.46
N ILE A 165 0.75 11.68 7.37
CA ILE A 165 0.49 11.33 8.76
C ILE A 165 -0.61 10.28 8.87
N LEU A 166 -1.73 10.45 8.16
CA LEU A 166 -2.83 9.48 8.19
C LEU A 166 -2.39 8.10 7.71
N SER A 167 -1.58 8.03 6.66
CA SER A 167 -1.06 6.75 6.15
C SER A 167 -0.16 6.06 7.17
N ILE A 168 0.71 6.81 7.85
CA ILE A 168 1.55 6.30 8.94
C ILE A 168 0.66 5.80 10.09
N LEU A 169 -0.36 6.54 10.48
CA LEU A 169 -1.29 6.13 11.54
C LEU A 169 -2.06 4.86 11.17
N VAL A 170 -2.47 4.70 9.90
CA VAL A 170 -3.10 3.47 9.41
C VAL A 170 -2.14 2.29 9.53
N LEU A 171 -0.88 2.44 9.08
CA LEU A 171 0.14 1.39 9.21
C LEU A 171 0.39 1.02 10.69
N LEU A 172 0.57 2.03 11.56
CA LEU A 172 0.75 1.80 13.00
C LEU A 172 -0.46 1.12 13.64
N GLY A 173 -1.68 1.51 13.23
CA GLY A 173 -2.91 0.88 13.67
C GLY A 173 -3.01 -0.59 13.25
N MET A 174 -2.63 -0.92 12.01
CA MET A 174 -2.55 -2.30 11.53
C MET A 174 -1.53 -3.11 12.33
N VAL A 175 -0.34 -2.54 12.59
CA VAL A 175 0.71 -3.18 13.39
C VAL A 175 0.24 -3.43 14.84
N ALA A 176 -0.36 -2.42 15.47
CA ALA A 176 -0.91 -2.54 16.83
C ALA A 176 -2.00 -3.62 16.91
N LEU A 177 -2.84 -3.74 15.88
CA LEU A 177 -3.84 -4.79 15.78
C LEU A 177 -3.20 -6.19 15.71
N VAL A 178 -2.17 -6.38 14.88
CA VAL A 178 -1.42 -7.66 14.83
C VAL A 178 -0.87 -8.03 16.21
N PHE A 179 -0.23 -7.10 16.92
CA PHE A 179 0.31 -7.37 18.26
C PHE A 179 -0.78 -7.67 19.30
N SER A 180 -1.90 -6.95 19.25
CA SER A 180 -3.05 -7.19 20.14
C SER A 180 -3.63 -8.60 19.94
N LEU A 181 -3.76 -9.04 18.68
CA LEU A 181 -4.27 -10.37 18.34
C LEU A 181 -3.31 -11.49 18.76
N ARG A 182 -1.99 -11.31 18.56
CA ARG A 182 -0.99 -12.30 18.98
C ARG A 182 -0.97 -12.52 20.49
N ARG A 183 -1.12 -11.45 21.27
CA ARG A 183 -1.15 -11.51 22.75
C ARG A 183 -2.36 -12.28 23.30
N ARG A 184 -3.43 -12.46 22.51
CA ARG A 184 -4.64 -13.20 22.91
C ARG A 184 -4.53 -14.71 22.74
N THR A 185 -3.48 -15.22 22.11
CA THR A 185 -3.19 -16.66 22.04
C THR A 185 -2.56 -17.06 23.38
N PRO A 186 -3.26 -17.76 24.29
CA PRO A 186 -2.66 -18.17 25.54
C PRO A 186 -1.56 -19.18 25.25
N ALA A 187 -0.38 -18.99 25.83
CA ALA A 187 0.65 -20.02 25.93
C ALA A 187 0.08 -21.17 26.79
N GLY A 188 -0.59 -22.13 26.17
CA GLY A 188 -1.40 -23.10 26.89
C GLY A 188 -1.60 -24.42 26.16
N ILE A 189 -0.56 -25.00 25.56
CA ILE A 189 -0.49 -26.43 25.22
C ILE A 189 0.98 -26.88 25.35
N ALA A 190 1.50 -26.89 26.58
CA ALA A 190 2.82 -27.46 26.87
C ALA A 190 2.82 -28.17 28.23
N THR A 191 1.76 -28.92 28.58
CA THR A 191 1.71 -29.70 29.83
C THR A 191 0.66 -30.81 29.80
N THR A 192 0.61 -31.62 28.74
CA THR A 192 -0.19 -32.87 28.76
C THR A 192 0.43 -34.00 27.95
N LEU A 193 1.73 -34.22 28.12
CA LEU A 193 2.37 -35.52 27.87
C LEU A 193 3.55 -35.68 28.84
N LYS A 194 3.23 -36.13 30.06
CA LYS A 194 4.13 -36.86 30.95
C LYS A 194 3.38 -38.08 31.45
#